data_AF-A0A8J6Y0U4-F1
#
_entry.id   AF-A0A8J6Y0U4-F1
#
_cell.length_a   1.000
_cell.length_b   1.000
_cell.length_c   1.000
_cell.angle_alpha   90.00
_cell.angle_beta   90.00
_cell.angle_gamma   90.00
#
_symmetry.space_group_name_H-M   'P 1'
#
loop_
_entity.id
_entity.type
_entity.pdbx_description
1 polymer ?
#
loop_
_entity_poly.entity_id
_entity_poly.type
_entity_poly.pdbx_seq_one_letter_code
_entity_poly.pdbx_strand_id
1 'polypeptide(L)'
;MREYFVNADFDLSLRPNRKQETVDGRGQQASEMPFHLLFFGTGGDSVLVDAAPDEDFLAYLVRAGLSRPVAKTPSGRALDAQFVPFGWNEEAAEVNRSYTRPAAHPPLDIVKRVNGRRFAANLEGELFDGDETLGVFDSLGEIEACIASRPPEEKWLLKSEHGNAGLGNRRVHSSKLSQSDREVVRRLLVEDSCVLLEKWRNRLIDIATVFEIARDGTVKNLFAYEVVNTADGAYIGSIFDHQSEPLSPWVPGVTEVALKVAERLAEEAYFGPVCLDHFVWSEGKDRQLRSLSDLNARLQVSAPILRLWRSWGSAGVFYWRLFASRKLRLPTDYYELESALGGDAFDAMSRRGILVTSPFDAAGKRLRRFGVLLAGDSRTEVEEMDRRLRERFEK
;
A
#
# COMPACT_ATOMS: atom_id res chain seq x y z
N MET A 1 -15.65 -14.77 -12.43
CA MET A 1 -15.92 -13.38 -12.03
C MET A 1 -15.65 -13.24 -10.54
N ARG A 2 -14.81 -12.27 -10.18
CA ARG A 2 -14.56 -11.81 -8.81
C ARG A 2 -15.25 -10.48 -8.58
N GLU A 3 -15.64 -10.22 -7.34
CA GLU A 3 -16.15 -8.93 -6.89
C GLU A 3 -15.29 -8.44 -5.72
N TYR A 4 -14.58 -7.35 -5.96
CA TYR A 4 -13.59 -6.80 -5.06
C TYR A 4 -14.23 -5.79 -4.11
N PHE A 5 -14.06 -5.96 -2.81
CA PHE A 5 -14.54 -5.03 -1.79
C PHE A 5 -13.37 -4.27 -1.16
N VAL A 6 -13.32 -2.96 -1.35
CA VAL A 6 -12.20 -2.14 -0.90
C VAL A 6 -12.52 -1.51 0.46
N ASN A 7 -12.39 -2.29 1.53
CA ASN A 7 -12.38 -1.78 2.91
C ASN A 7 -11.03 -1.12 3.23
N ALA A 8 -10.83 0.08 2.67
CA ALA A 8 -9.55 0.80 2.70
C ALA A 8 -9.05 1.20 4.10
N ASP A 9 -9.93 1.21 5.09
CA ASP A 9 -9.62 1.44 6.49
C ASP A 9 -9.31 0.15 7.27
N PHE A 10 -9.15 -0.98 6.58
CA PHE A 10 -8.91 -2.30 7.16
C PHE A 10 -7.92 -2.27 8.33
N ASP A 11 -6.70 -1.73 8.17
CA ASP A 11 -5.70 -1.76 9.24
C ASP A 11 -6.20 -1.00 10.48
N LEU A 12 -6.88 0.13 10.28
CA LEU A 12 -7.42 0.92 11.38
C LEU A 12 -8.60 0.20 12.05
N SER A 13 -9.37 -0.59 11.30
CA SER A 13 -10.49 -1.38 11.82
C SER A 13 -10.06 -2.51 12.76
N LEU A 14 -8.78 -2.92 12.73
CA LEU A 14 -8.26 -3.96 13.62
C LEU A 14 -7.99 -3.46 15.05
N ARG A 15 -7.91 -2.13 15.23
CA ARG A 15 -7.64 -1.51 16.53
C ARG A 15 -8.76 -1.80 17.54
N PRO A 16 -8.44 -2.20 18.77
CA PRO A 16 -9.43 -2.60 19.77
C PRO A 16 -10.39 -1.47 20.17
N ASN A 17 -9.90 -0.23 20.25
CA ASN A 17 -10.65 0.90 20.79
C ASN A 17 -10.98 1.96 19.73
N ARG A 18 -11.10 1.55 18.46
CA ARG A 18 -11.41 2.48 17.37
C ARG A 18 -12.77 3.13 17.62
N LYS A 19 -12.78 4.45 17.85
CA LYS A 19 -14.02 5.23 17.77
C LYS A 19 -14.36 5.43 16.29
N GLN A 20 -15.55 5.00 15.86
CA GLN A 20 -16.05 5.24 14.50
C GLN A 20 -16.04 6.73 14.12
N GLU A 21 -16.22 7.61 15.10
CA GLU A 21 -16.31 9.07 14.90
C GLU A 21 -14.96 9.80 14.83
N THR A 22 -13.85 9.20 15.26
CA THR A 22 -12.50 9.80 15.13
C THR A 22 -11.94 9.52 13.74
N VAL A 23 -12.68 9.96 12.72
CA VAL A 23 -12.16 10.08 11.38
C VAL A 23 -11.31 11.34 11.35
N ASP A 24 -10.01 11.19 11.66
CA ASP A 24 -8.94 12.21 11.60
C ASP A 24 -8.73 12.79 10.18
N GLY A 25 -9.80 13.18 9.46
CA GLY A 25 -9.75 13.54 8.04
C GLY A 25 -9.30 12.39 7.11
N ARG A 26 -9.11 11.17 7.63
CA ARG A 26 -8.64 9.97 6.91
C ARG A 26 -9.76 9.18 6.23
N GLY A 27 -11.01 9.37 6.64
CA GLY A 27 -12.17 8.69 6.06
C GLY A 27 -12.40 9.11 4.62
N GLN A 28 -12.09 10.37 4.27
CA GLN A 28 -12.08 10.76 2.86
C GLN A 28 -11.01 10.00 2.07
N GLN A 29 -9.80 9.80 2.62
CA GLN A 29 -8.77 9.02 1.92
C GLN A 29 -9.21 7.55 1.75
N ALA A 30 -9.84 6.97 2.78
CA ALA A 30 -10.38 5.62 2.70
C ALA A 30 -11.51 5.51 1.66
N SER A 31 -12.44 6.48 1.61
CA SER A 31 -13.54 6.48 0.63
C SER A 31 -13.07 6.73 -0.81
N GLU A 32 -11.92 7.38 -1.00
CA GLU A 32 -11.35 7.64 -2.33
C GLU A 32 -10.54 6.45 -2.86
N MET A 33 -10.04 5.60 -1.96
CA MET A 33 -9.15 4.49 -2.31
C MET A 33 -9.74 3.46 -3.30
N PRO A 34 -11.04 3.09 -3.27
CA PRO A 34 -11.63 2.22 -4.28
C PRO A 34 -11.43 2.72 -5.72
N PHE A 35 -11.39 4.04 -5.92
CA PHE A 35 -11.18 4.64 -7.25
C PHE A 35 -9.75 4.47 -7.78
N HIS A 36 -8.78 4.20 -6.92
CA HIS A 36 -7.42 3.80 -7.33
C HIS A 36 -7.31 2.32 -7.66
N LEU A 37 -8.33 1.52 -7.32
CA LEU A 37 -8.32 0.07 -7.48
C LEU A 37 -9.29 -0.43 -8.56
N LEU A 38 -9.84 0.47 -9.38
CA LEU A 38 -10.83 0.15 -10.41
C LEU A 38 -10.35 -0.92 -11.40
N PHE A 39 -9.04 -1.00 -11.68
CA PHE A 39 -8.48 -2.02 -12.59
C PHE A 39 -8.63 -3.46 -12.09
N PHE A 40 -9.01 -3.69 -10.82
CA PHE A 40 -9.46 -5.00 -10.38
C PHE A 40 -10.76 -5.44 -11.07
N GLY A 41 -11.61 -4.52 -11.48
CA GLY A 41 -12.90 -4.76 -12.14
C GLY A 41 -12.79 -4.94 -13.66
N THR A 42 -11.70 -5.53 -14.14
CA THR A 42 -11.47 -5.81 -15.57
C THR A 42 -11.53 -7.31 -15.84
N GLY A 43 -11.70 -7.71 -17.11
CA GLY A 43 -11.74 -9.14 -17.47
C GLY A 43 -12.95 -9.90 -16.92
N GLY A 44 -14.09 -9.21 -16.75
CA GLY A 44 -15.31 -9.78 -16.20
C GLY A 44 -15.39 -9.79 -14.67
N ASP A 45 -14.41 -9.18 -13.99
CA ASP A 45 -14.47 -8.90 -12.54
C ASP A 45 -15.16 -7.54 -12.28
N SER A 46 -15.46 -7.22 -11.02
CA SER A 46 -16.01 -5.92 -10.62
C SER A 46 -15.45 -5.40 -9.29
N VAL A 47 -15.53 -4.10 -9.04
CA VAL A 47 -15.12 -3.45 -7.79
C VAL A 47 -16.32 -2.77 -7.15
N LEU A 48 -16.49 -2.97 -5.84
CA LEU A 48 -17.47 -2.25 -5.05
C LEU A 48 -16.96 -0.85 -4.71
N VAL A 49 -17.77 0.15 -5.03
CA VAL A 49 -17.51 1.58 -4.82
C VAL A 49 -18.76 2.25 -4.24
N ASP A 50 -18.58 3.30 -3.45
CA ASP A 50 -19.70 4.04 -2.88
C ASP A 50 -20.49 4.82 -3.95
N ALA A 51 -19.80 5.23 -5.02
CA ALA A 51 -20.37 5.92 -6.15
C ALA A 51 -19.72 5.46 -7.45
N ALA A 52 -20.50 5.44 -8.54
CA ALA A 52 -19.96 5.14 -9.86
C ALA A 52 -18.88 6.18 -10.25
N PRO A 53 -17.78 5.75 -10.91
CA PRO A 53 -16.85 6.66 -11.56
C PRO A 53 -17.58 7.50 -12.62
N ASP A 54 -17.07 8.69 -12.92
CA ASP A 54 -17.64 9.52 -13.97
C ASP A 54 -17.50 8.87 -15.36
N GLU A 55 -18.49 9.11 -16.23
CA GLU A 55 -18.52 8.52 -17.56
C GLU A 55 -17.38 9.02 -18.45
N ASP A 56 -16.90 10.24 -18.25
CA ASP A 56 -15.81 10.82 -19.03
C ASP A 56 -14.48 10.10 -18.76
N PHE A 57 -14.20 9.76 -17.51
CA PHE A 57 -13.07 8.92 -17.12
C PHE A 57 -13.17 7.52 -17.71
N LEU A 58 -14.34 6.89 -17.65
CA LEU A 58 -14.53 5.55 -18.22
C LEU A 58 -14.40 5.57 -19.76
N ALA A 59 -14.89 6.62 -20.42
CA ALA A 59 -14.69 6.84 -21.84
C ALA A 59 -13.21 7.07 -22.19
N TYR A 60 -12.49 7.83 -21.36
CA TYR A 60 -11.04 8.03 -21.48
C TYR A 60 -10.27 6.70 -21.43
N LEU A 61 -10.58 5.81 -20.46
CA LEU A 61 -9.93 4.50 -20.39
C LEU A 61 -10.17 3.66 -21.65
N VAL A 62 -11.38 3.70 -22.21
CA VAL A 62 -11.71 3.00 -23.46
C VAL A 62 -10.93 3.57 -24.64
N ARG A 63 -10.81 4.90 -24.75
CA ARG A 63 -9.98 5.55 -25.79
C ARG A 63 -8.51 5.18 -25.66
N ALA A 64 -8.01 5.05 -24.42
CA ALA A 64 -6.67 4.56 -24.12
C ALA A 64 -6.50 3.03 -24.40
N GLY A 65 -7.51 2.37 -24.98
CA GLY A 65 -7.46 0.96 -25.37
C GLY A 65 -7.61 -0.02 -24.20
N LEU A 66 -8.07 0.44 -23.04
CA LEU A 66 -8.28 -0.39 -21.87
C LEU A 66 -9.71 -0.93 -21.82
N SER A 67 -9.86 -2.10 -21.21
CA SER A 67 -11.18 -2.60 -20.86
C SER A 67 -11.83 -1.68 -19.84
N ARG A 68 -13.08 -1.29 -20.09
CA ARG A 68 -13.87 -0.48 -19.16
C ARG A 68 -13.99 -1.21 -17.80
N PRO A 69 -13.50 -0.64 -16.69
CA PRO A 69 -13.70 -1.21 -15.37
C PRO A 69 -15.18 -1.30 -15.02
N VAL A 70 -15.58 -2.41 -14.37
CA VAL A 70 -16.92 -2.57 -13.82
C VAL A 70 -16.92 -2.16 -12.36
N ALA A 71 -17.57 -1.04 -12.06
CA ALA A 71 -17.76 -0.54 -10.71
C ALA A 71 -19.24 -0.69 -10.31
N LYS A 72 -19.49 -1.21 -9.10
CA LYS A 72 -20.85 -1.46 -8.59
C LYS A 72 -21.02 -0.84 -7.22
N THR A 73 -22.22 -0.38 -6.92
CA THR A 73 -22.57 0.03 -5.55
C THR A 73 -22.91 -1.20 -4.69
N PRO A 74 -22.93 -1.09 -3.35
CA PRO A 74 -23.32 -2.19 -2.47
C PRO A 74 -24.70 -2.81 -2.79
N SER A 75 -25.61 -2.02 -3.37
CA SER A 75 -26.94 -2.49 -3.81
C SER A 75 -26.91 -3.32 -5.11
N GLY A 76 -25.85 -3.19 -5.92
CA GLY A 76 -25.68 -3.86 -7.21
C GLY A 76 -24.76 -5.07 -7.18
N ARG A 77 -24.48 -5.63 -5.99
CA ARG A 77 -23.57 -6.78 -5.81
C ARG A 77 -23.98 -7.98 -6.65
N ALA A 78 -23.02 -8.63 -7.28
CA ALA A 78 -23.21 -9.95 -7.90
C ALA A 78 -23.03 -11.04 -6.84
N LEU A 79 -24.12 -11.45 -6.20
CA LEU A 79 -24.09 -12.44 -5.11
C LEU A 79 -23.58 -13.83 -5.53
N ASP A 80 -23.45 -14.11 -6.82
CA ASP A 80 -22.87 -15.33 -7.38
C ASP A 80 -21.35 -15.22 -7.68
N ALA A 81 -20.78 -14.00 -7.60
CA ALA A 81 -19.35 -13.76 -7.78
C ALA A 81 -18.51 -14.30 -6.61
N GLN A 82 -17.22 -14.51 -6.87
CA GLN A 82 -16.25 -14.75 -5.81
C GLN A 82 -15.92 -13.42 -5.09
N PHE A 83 -16.32 -13.30 -3.83
CA PHE A 83 -15.99 -12.13 -3.01
C PHE A 83 -14.49 -12.07 -2.67
N VAL A 84 -13.87 -10.91 -2.85
CA VAL A 84 -12.45 -10.68 -2.54
C VAL A 84 -12.29 -9.33 -1.83
N PRO A 85 -12.15 -9.28 -0.50
CA PRO A 85 -11.95 -8.02 0.19
C PRO A 85 -10.49 -7.54 0.07
N PHE A 86 -10.27 -6.25 0.29
CA PHE A 86 -8.93 -5.69 0.44
C PHE A 86 -8.22 -6.34 1.63
N GLY A 87 -8.89 -6.45 2.78
CA GLY A 87 -8.45 -7.27 3.92
C GLY A 87 -9.64 -7.89 4.69
N TRP A 88 -9.40 -8.96 5.44
CA TRP A 88 -10.45 -9.67 6.18
C TRP A 88 -10.67 -9.11 7.59
N ASN A 89 -11.73 -8.33 7.78
CA ASN A 89 -12.21 -7.87 9.09
C ASN A 89 -13.67 -8.30 9.32
N GLU A 90 -14.29 -7.86 10.43
CA GLU A 90 -15.68 -8.20 10.75
C GLU A 90 -16.67 -7.73 9.67
N GLU A 91 -16.49 -6.52 9.14
CA GLU A 91 -17.31 -5.96 8.07
C GLU A 91 -17.21 -6.79 6.79
N ALA A 92 -15.99 -7.09 6.33
CA ALA A 92 -15.79 -7.92 5.14
C ALA A 92 -16.37 -9.32 5.33
N ALA A 93 -16.26 -9.90 6.53
CA ALA A 93 -16.86 -11.20 6.84
C ALA A 93 -18.40 -11.15 6.83
N GLU A 94 -19.01 -10.08 7.32
CA GLU A 94 -20.47 -9.87 7.24
C GLU A 94 -20.94 -9.71 5.79
N VAL A 95 -20.26 -8.87 5.00
CA VAL A 95 -20.55 -8.71 3.57
C VAL A 95 -20.42 -10.04 2.85
N ASN A 96 -19.37 -10.82 3.13
CA ASN A 96 -19.12 -12.14 2.54
C ASN A 96 -20.24 -13.15 2.82
N ARG A 97 -20.86 -13.14 4.01
CA ARG A 97 -21.96 -14.05 4.38
C ARG A 97 -23.18 -13.92 3.47
N SER A 98 -23.37 -12.75 2.85
CA SER A 98 -24.52 -12.51 1.95
C SER A 98 -24.33 -13.07 0.53
N TYR A 99 -23.13 -13.52 0.17
CA TYR A 99 -22.89 -14.15 -1.13
C TYR A 99 -23.43 -15.58 -1.15
N THR A 100 -23.86 -16.04 -2.32
CA THR A 100 -24.38 -17.40 -2.56
C THR A 100 -23.34 -18.47 -2.20
N ARG A 101 -22.06 -18.15 -2.38
CA ARG A 101 -20.92 -18.99 -2.00
C ARG A 101 -19.91 -18.11 -1.26
N PRO A 102 -20.05 -17.94 0.07
CA PRO A 102 -19.12 -17.13 0.84
C PRO A 102 -17.68 -17.59 0.61
N ALA A 103 -16.80 -16.61 0.36
CA ALA A 103 -15.39 -16.87 0.20
C ALA A 103 -14.78 -17.37 1.50
N ALA A 104 -13.86 -18.31 1.35
CA ALA A 104 -13.06 -18.88 2.41
C ALA A 104 -12.08 -17.81 2.95
N HIS A 105 -11.98 -17.64 4.27
CA HIS A 105 -11.04 -16.70 4.90
C HIS A 105 -10.39 -17.26 6.18
N PRO A 106 -9.22 -16.76 6.60
CA PRO A 106 -8.62 -17.12 7.89
C PRO A 106 -9.49 -16.65 9.06
N PRO A 107 -9.35 -17.25 10.26
CA PRO A 107 -9.99 -16.72 11.46
C PRO A 107 -9.61 -15.25 11.69
N LEU A 108 -10.58 -14.41 12.06
CA LEU A 108 -10.37 -12.95 12.11
C LEU A 108 -9.40 -12.52 13.21
N ASP A 109 -9.33 -13.26 14.31
CA ASP A 109 -8.35 -13.09 15.38
C ASP A 109 -6.92 -13.35 14.88
N ILE A 110 -6.74 -14.34 14.01
CA ILE A 110 -5.47 -14.59 13.32
C ILE A 110 -5.13 -13.40 12.41
N VAL A 111 -6.08 -12.96 11.57
CA VAL A 111 -5.87 -11.82 10.66
C VAL A 111 -5.47 -10.56 11.44
N LYS A 112 -6.15 -10.27 12.55
CA LYS A 112 -5.83 -9.16 13.44
C LYS A 112 -4.43 -9.28 14.04
N ARG A 113 -4.08 -10.46 14.53
CA ARG A 113 -2.78 -10.72 15.17
C ARG A 113 -1.63 -10.55 14.17
N VAL A 114 -1.70 -11.19 13.00
CA VAL A 114 -0.59 -11.17 12.03
C VAL A 114 -0.37 -9.80 11.38
N ASN A 115 -1.42 -8.97 11.27
CA ASN A 115 -1.30 -7.57 10.85
C ASN A 115 -0.89 -6.62 11.98
N GLY A 116 -0.69 -7.11 13.21
CA GLY A 116 -0.18 -6.32 14.31
C GLY A 116 1.34 -6.17 14.22
N ARG A 117 1.86 -4.95 14.38
CA ARG A 117 3.31 -4.71 14.37
C ARG A 117 4.06 -5.45 15.46
N ARG A 118 3.38 -5.85 16.54
CA ARG A 118 3.96 -6.76 17.55
C ARG A 118 4.34 -8.11 16.96
N PHE A 119 3.49 -8.67 16.10
CA PHE A 119 3.78 -9.93 15.42
C PHE A 119 4.96 -9.78 14.46
N ALA A 120 4.97 -8.72 13.64
CA ALA A 120 6.09 -8.44 12.73
C ALA A 120 7.43 -8.22 13.47
N ALA A 121 7.42 -7.49 14.59
CA ALA A 121 8.61 -7.28 15.43
C ALA A 121 9.15 -8.59 16.01
N ASN A 122 8.26 -9.48 16.48
CA ASN A 122 8.66 -10.78 16.99
C ASN A 122 9.28 -11.64 15.89
N LEU A 123 8.68 -11.66 14.69
CA LEU A 123 9.26 -12.36 13.53
C LEU A 123 10.61 -11.79 13.12
N GLU A 124 10.79 -10.46 13.17
CA GLU A 124 12.06 -9.81 12.85
C GLU A 124 13.19 -10.33 13.75
N GLY A 125 12.95 -10.39 15.06
CA GLY A 125 13.92 -10.93 16.03
C GLY A 125 14.10 -12.44 15.94
N GLU A 126 13.01 -13.20 15.79
CA GLU A 126 13.04 -14.67 15.73
C GLU A 126 13.78 -15.21 14.50
N LEU A 127 13.53 -14.63 13.32
CA LEU A 127 13.95 -15.21 12.05
C LEU A 127 15.20 -14.58 11.45
N PHE A 128 15.52 -13.33 11.81
CA PHE A 128 16.51 -12.52 11.08
C PHE A 128 17.55 -11.84 11.98
N ASP A 129 17.53 -12.07 13.29
CA ASP A 129 18.43 -11.42 14.25
C ASP A 129 18.43 -9.88 14.12
N GLY A 130 17.28 -9.32 13.78
CA GLY A 130 17.14 -7.89 13.52
C GLY A 130 17.11 -7.07 14.81
N ASP A 131 17.89 -5.98 14.86
CA ASP A 131 17.99 -5.08 16.02
C ASP A 131 17.38 -3.68 15.76
N GLU A 132 16.69 -3.52 14.63
CA GLU A 132 16.10 -2.25 14.20
C GLU A 132 14.82 -1.92 14.98
N THR A 133 14.09 -2.93 15.43
CA THR A 133 12.98 -2.77 16.38
C THR A 133 13.51 -2.83 17.81
N LEU A 134 13.35 -1.73 18.55
CA LEU A 134 13.83 -1.62 19.93
C LEU A 134 12.86 -2.26 20.93
N GLY A 135 11.59 -2.33 20.56
CA GLY A 135 10.57 -2.96 21.37
C GLY A 135 9.15 -2.51 21.01
N VAL A 136 8.22 -3.19 21.66
CA VAL A 136 6.79 -2.91 21.60
C VAL A 136 6.33 -2.67 23.03
N PHE A 137 5.81 -1.47 23.27
CA PHE A 137 5.61 -0.92 24.61
C PHE A 137 4.15 -0.65 24.88
N ASP A 138 3.73 -0.92 26.12
CA ASP A 138 2.35 -0.76 26.55
C ASP A 138 2.17 0.52 27.40
N SER A 139 3.27 1.23 27.68
CA SER A 139 3.24 2.47 28.44
C SER A 139 4.21 3.54 27.92
N LEU A 140 3.85 4.81 28.18
CA LEU A 140 4.73 5.95 27.89
C LEU A 140 6.05 5.87 28.66
N GLY A 141 6.01 5.39 29.91
CA GLY A 141 7.19 5.32 30.77
C GLY A 141 8.25 4.37 30.24
N GLU A 142 7.85 3.22 29.70
CA GLU A 142 8.80 2.26 29.10
C GLU A 142 9.44 2.83 27.83
N ILE A 143 8.67 3.54 26.99
CA ILE A 143 9.21 4.20 25.79
C ILE A 143 10.23 5.27 26.17
N GLU A 144 9.90 6.11 27.16
CA GLU A 144 10.81 7.14 27.65
C GLU A 144 12.09 6.54 28.25
N ALA A 145 11.96 5.46 29.03
CA ALA A 145 13.12 4.75 29.59
C ALA A 145 13.99 4.13 28.48
N CYS A 146 13.36 3.51 27.47
CA CYS A 146 14.06 2.96 26.32
C CYS A 146 14.87 4.06 25.61
N ILE A 147 14.22 5.16 25.21
CA ILE A 147 14.89 6.28 24.51
C ILE A 147 15.99 6.92 25.38
N ALA A 148 15.76 7.09 26.69
CA ALA A 148 16.73 7.72 27.58
C ALA A 148 18.00 6.88 27.80
N SER A 149 17.93 5.57 27.59
CA SER A 149 19.08 4.65 27.72
C SER A 149 19.96 4.56 26.48
N ARG A 150 19.64 5.33 25.42
CA ARG A 150 20.29 5.25 24.11
C ARG A 150 21.12 6.49 23.79
N PRO A 151 22.04 6.41 22.80
CA PRO A 151 22.84 7.55 22.39
C PRO A 151 21.96 8.74 21.95
N PRO A 152 22.31 9.98 22.33
CA PRO A 152 21.48 11.16 22.08
C PRO A 152 21.31 11.54 20.59
N GLU A 153 22.22 11.09 19.74
CA GLU A 153 22.22 11.31 18.29
C GLU A 153 21.29 10.37 17.51
N GLU A 154 20.88 9.27 18.13
CA GLU A 154 20.05 8.26 17.48
C GLU A 154 18.60 8.77 17.36
N LYS A 155 17.97 8.45 16.23
CA LYS A 155 16.64 8.92 15.86
C LYS A 155 15.68 7.76 15.87
N TRP A 156 14.43 8.03 16.19
CA TRP A 156 13.44 6.99 16.42
C TRP A 156 12.17 7.23 15.61
N LEU A 157 11.47 6.13 15.35
CA LEU A 157 10.13 6.15 14.78
C LEU A 157 9.19 5.39 15.70
N LEU A 158 8.13 6.07 16.12
CA LEU A 158 7.01 5.48 16.84
C LEU A 158 5.93 5.08 15.83
N LYS A 159 5.39 3.87 15.97
CA LYS A 159 4.28 3.35 15.15
C LYS A 159 3.19 2.75 16.03
N SER A 160 1.93 2.85 15.63
CA SER A 160 0.84 2.09 16.26
C SER A 160 0.97 0.59 15.97
N GLU A 161 0.31 -0.26 16.76
CA GLU A 161 0.22 -1.70 16.47
C GLU A 161 -0.44 -1.95 15.11
N HIS A 162 -1.62 -1.36 14.88
CA HIS A 162 -2.37 -1.47 13.61
C HIS A 162 -2.47 -0.09 12.96
N GLY A 163 -1.58 0.20 12.01
CA GLY A 163 -1.48 1.52 11.36
C GLY A 163 -1.47 1.41 9.85
N ASN A 164 -1.97 2.43 9.16
CA ASN A 164 -2.21 2.42 7.72
C ASN A 164 -1.19 3.32 6.98
N ALA A 165 -0.40 2.74 6.07
CA ALA A 165 0.45 3.43 5.08
C ALA A 165 1.31 4.58 5.64
N GLY A 166 1.93 4.38 6.80
CA GLY A 166 2.77 5.36 7.49
C GLY A 166 2.01 6.52 8.16
N LEU A 167 0.67 6.56 8.05
CA LEU A 167 -0.15 7.56 8.72
C LEU A 167 -0.18 7.31 10.23
N GLY A 168 0.22 8.32 11.00
CA GLY A 168 0.31 8.26 12.44
C GLY A 168 1.68 7.84 12.97
N ASN A 169 2.63 7.54 12.09
CA ASN A 169 4.03 7.37 12.51
C ASN A 169 4.56 8.71 13.05
N ARG A 170 5.33 8.66 14.12
CA ARG A 170 5.92 9.85 14.75
C ARG A 170 7.42 9.72 14.86
N ARG A 171 8.14 10.62 14.19
CA ARG A 171 9.59 10.73 14.33
C ARG A 171 9.94 11.43 15.63
N VAL A 172 10.98 10.91 16.27
CA VAL A 172 11.58 11.49 17.48
C VAL A 172 13.06 11.74 17.18
N HIS A 173 13.51 12.97 17.43
CA HIS A 173 14.86 13.43 17.08
C HIS A 173 15.73 13.73 18.31
N SER A 174 15.29 13.31 19.49
CA SER A 174 15.93 13.62 20.77
C SER A 174 15.85 12.43 21.72
N SER A 175 16.81 12.36 22.63
CA SER A 175 16.81 11.42 23.77
C SER A 175 15.72 11.69 24.82
N LYS A 176 14.84 12.67 24.56
CA LYS A 176 13.66 12.97 25.39
C LYS A 176 12.48 13.26 24.47
N LEU A 177 11.33 12.70 24.80
CA LEU A 177 10.08 13.05 24.14
C LEU A 177 9.72 14.51 24.43
N SER A 178 9.23 15.23 23.43
CA SER A 178 8.57 16.52 23.62
C SER A 178 7.17 16.33 24.21
N GLN A 179 6.51 17.40 24.66
CA GLN A 179 5.11 17.32 25.09
C GLN A 179 4.20 16.80 23.96
N SER A 180 4.41 17.29 22.73
CA SER A 180 3.68 16.84 21.54
C SER A 180 3.90 15.35 21.27
N ASP A 181 5.12 14.82 21.44
CA ASP A 181 5.37 13.39 21.27
C ASP A 181 4.62 12.56 22.31
N ARG A 182 4.62 13.00 23.58
CA ARG A 182 3.89 12.32 24.66
C ARG A 182 2.39 12.28 24.39
N GLU A 183 1.81 13.37 23.88
CA GLU A 183 0.40 13.42 23.50
C GLU A 183 0.07 12.44 22.38
N VAL A 184 0.94 12.33 21.37
CA VAL A 184 0.80 11.33 20.31
C VAL A 184 0.88 9.93 20.88
N VAL A 185 1.90 9.60 21.67
CA VAL A 185 2.06 8.26 22.28
C VAL A 185 0.85 7.88 23.12
N ARG A 186 0.37 8.79 23.99
CA ARG A 186 -0.84 8.55 24.79
C ARG A 186 -2.05 8.27 23.92
N ARG A 187 -2.25 9.03 22.84
CA ARG A 187 -3.34 8.78 21.90
C ARG A 187 -3.20 7.40 21.24
N LEU A 188 -2.00 7.04 20.78
CA LEU A 188 -1.76 5.73 20.17
C LEU A 188 -2.05 4.58 21.15
N LEU A 189 -1.63 4.70 22.42
CA LEU A 189 -1.90 3.71 23.48
C LEU A 189 -3.38 3.66 23.94
N VAL A 190 -4.17 4.69 23.64
CA VAL A 190 -5.61 4.67 23.90
C VAL A 190 -6.37 4.02 22.74
N GLU A 191 -6.00 4.38 21.51
CA GLU A 191 -6.61 3.84 20.28
C GLU A 191 -6.22 2.38 20.04
N ASP A 192 -5.01 2.02 20.46
CA ASP A 192 -4.36 0.73 20.22
C ASP A 192 -3.86 0.12 21.53
N SER A 193 -3.39 -1.14 21.51
CA SER A 193 -2.91 -1.77 22.75
C SER A 193 -1.45 -1.44 23.06
N CYS A 194 -0.66 -1.05 22.04
CA CYS A 194 0.76 -0.78 22.20
C CYS A 194 1.32 0.16 21.12
N VAL A 195 2.57 0.58 21.35
CA VAL A 195 3.36 1.39 20.41
C VAL A 195 4.69 0.69 20.14
N LEU A 196 5.02 0.53 18.86
CA LEU A 196 6.32 0.05 18.42
C LEU A 196 7.31 1.21 18.33
N LEU A 197 8.52 1.00 18.82
CA LEU A 197 9.66 1.91 18.65
C LEU A 197 10.72 1.22 17.79
N GLU A 198 11.12 1.87 16.71
CA GLU A 198 12.23 1.42 15.85
C GLU A 198 13.24 2.53 15.61
N LYS A 199 14.44 2.13 15.22
CA LYS A 199 15.49 3.05 14.74
C LYS A 199 15.02 3.73 13.46
N TRP A 200 15.24 5.04 13.37
CA TRP A 200 15.04 5.78 12.13
C TRP A 200 16.31 5.75 11.28
N ARG A 201 16.24 5.07 10.13
CA ARG A 201 17.34 4.97 9.17
C ARG A 201 17.11 5.84 7.93
N ASN A 202 18.21 6.33 7.35
CA ASN A 202 18.18 6.98 6.04
C ASN A 202 18.07 5.91 4.97
N ARG A 203 16.84 5.67 4.51
CA ARG A 203 16.54 4.65 3.51
C ARG A 203 17.07 5.08 2.14
N LEU A 204 17.71 4.16 1.44
CA LEU A 204 18.18 4.29 0.06
C LEU A 204 17.15 3.77 -0.92
N ILE A 205 16.51 2.64 -0.59
CA ILE A 205 15.52 1.94 -1.42
C ILE A 205 14.50 1.32 -0.48
N ASP A 206 13.21 1.49 -0.75
CA ASP A 206 12.15 0.72 -0.12
C ASP A 206 11.69 -0.38 -1.10
N ILE A 207 11.48 -1.59 -0.59
CA ILE A 207 11.15 -2.78 -1.37
C ILE A 207 9.89 -3.40 -0.78
N ALA A 208 8.93 -3.73 -1.63
CA ALA A 208 7.79 -4.56 -1.24
C ALA A 208 7.93 -5.95 -1.85
N THR A 209 7.75 -6.99 -1.05
CA THR A 209 7.65 -8.37 -1.52
C THR A 209 6.25 -8.89 -1.31
N VAL A 210 5.61 -9.36 -2.38
CA VAL A 210 4.21 -9.80 -2.36
C VAL A 210 4.03 -11.22 -2.82
N PHE A 211 3.10 -11.90 -2.19
CA PHE A 211 2.75 -13.28 -2.49
C PHE A 211 1.36 -13.62 -1.94
N GLU A 212 0.89 -14.81 -2.27
CA GLU A 212 -0.34 -15.39 -1.75
C GLU A 212 -0.02 -16.73 -1.09
N ILE A 213 -0.49 -16.94 0.14
CA ILE A 213 -0.40 -18.21 0.84
C ILE A 213 -1.68 -19.00 0.57
N ALA A 214 -1.57 -20.19 0.01
CA ALA A 214 -2.70 -21.11 -0.15
C ALA A 214 -3.05 -21.81 1.19
N ARG A 215 -4.22 -22.45 1.24
CA ARG A 215 -4.68 -23.16 2.46
C ARG A 215 -3.78 -24.30 2.92
N ASP A 216 -2.98 -24.85 2.01
CA ASP A 216 -1.98 -25.89 2.28
C ASP A 216 -0.60 -25.31 2.63
N GLY A 217 -0.49 -23.98 2.79
CA GLY A 217 0.76 -23.28 3.05
C GLY A 217 1.57 -22.93 1.79
N THR A 218 1.16 -23.36 0.60
CA THR A 218 1.93 -23.11 -0.63
C THR A 218 1.96 -21.62 -0.98
N VAL A 219 3.17 -21.10 -1.27
CA VAL A 219 3.37 -19.72 -1.72
C VAL A 219 3.16 -19.59 -3.23
N LYS A 220 2.39 -18.60 -3.65
CA LYS A 220 2.10 -18.28 -5.05
C LYS A 220 2.39 -16.82 -5.36
N ASN A 221 2.66 -16.54 -6.64
CA ASN A 221 2.77 -15.17 -7.18
C ASN A 221 3.85 -14.29 -6.51
N LEU A 222 4.87 -14.91 -5.90
CA LEU A 222 5.96 -14.23 -5.21
C LEU A 222 6.68 -13.24 -6.13
N PHE A 223 6.76 -11.98 -5.72
CA PHE A 223 7.37 -10.93 -6.51
C PHE A 223 7.81 -9.75 -5.63
N ALA A 224 9.03 -9.26 -5.86
CA ALA A 224 9.56 -8.07 -5.22
C ALA A 224 9.57 -6.89 -6.19
N TYR A 225 9.27 -5.69 -5.70
CA TYR A 225 9.30 -4.46 -6.50
C TYR A 225 9.66 -3.25 -5.64
N GLU A 226 10.05 -2.16 -6.29
CA GLU A 226 10.45 -0.93 -5.60
C GLU A 226 9.23 -0.11 -5.17
N VAL A 227 9.25 0.33 -3.93
CA VAL A 227 8.26 1.25 -3.37
C VAL A 227 8.83 2.66 -3.39
N VAL A 228 8.04 3.61 -3.91
CA VAL A 228 8.42 5.02 -3.93
C VAL A 228 7.73 5.71 -2.76
N ASN A 229 8.55 6.20 -1.84
CA ASN A 229 8.11 6.95 -0.65
C ASN A 229 8.58 8.40 -0.72
N THR A 230 7.91 9.29 0.01
CA THR A 230 8.46 10.61 0.31
C THR A 230 9.68 10.47 1.25
N ALA A 231 10.46 11.55 1.38
CA ALA A 231 11.50 11.63 2.42
C ALA A 231 10.94 11.41 3.84
N ASP A 232 9.62 11.61 4.03
CA ASP A 232 8.90 11.35 5.28
C ASP A 232 8.48 9.89 5.48
N GLY A 233 8.74 9.02 4.50
CA GLY A 233 8.35 7.61 4.51
C GLY A 233 6.89 7.37 4.10
N ALA A 234 6.21 8.37 3.52
CA ALA A 234 4.83 8.20 3.06
C ALA A 234 4.80 7.61 1.66
N TYR A 235 4.01 6.56 1.46
CA TYR A 235 3.80 5.93 0.16
C TYR A 235 3.26 6.90 -0.88
N ILE A 236 3.94 6.96 -2.04
CA ILE A 236 3.51 7.74 -3.21
C ILE A 236 3.51 6.94 -4.50
N GLY A 237 4.02 5.71 -4.54
CA GLY A 237 4.02 4.94 -5.79
C GLY A 237 4.82 3.65 -5.75
N SER A 238 4.93 3.01 -6.89
CA SER A 238 5.64 1.75 -7.08
C SER A 238 6.26 1.69 -8.47
N ILE A 239 7.43 1.07 -8.58
CA ILE A 239 8.09 0.80 -9.86
C ILE A 239 8.13 -0.72 -10.05
N PHE A 240 7.55 -1.18 -11.15
CA PHE A 240 7.57 -2.57 -11.58
C PHE A 240 8.53 -2.72 -12.76
N ASP A 241 9.62 -3.43 -12.51
CA ASP A 241 10.70 -3.64 -13.47
C ASP A 241 11.44 -4.94 -13.11
N HIS A 242 11.41 -5.93 -14.00
CA HIS A 242 12.14 -7.20 -13.81
C HIS A 242 13.66 -7.02 -13.85
N GLN A 243 14.14 -5.94 -14.46
CA GLN A 243 15.56 -5.63 -14.65
C GLN A 243 16.01 -4.47 -13.76
N SER A 244 15.28 -4.19 -12.67
CA SER A 244 15.61 -3.11 -11.74
C SER A 244 17.00 -3.32 -11.14
N GLU A 245 17.98 -2.59 -11.68
CA GLU A 245 19.37 -2.62 -11.21
C GLU A 245 19.46 -2.28 -9.71
N PRO A 246 18.77 -1.26 -9.17
CA PRO A 246 18.81 -0.95 -7.74
C PRO A 246 18.27 -2.08 -6.85
N LEU A 247 17.27 -2.83 -7.32
CA LEU A 247 16.61 -3.90 -6.58
C LEU A 247 17.35 -5.24 -6.69
N SER A 248 17.98 -5.52 -7.84
CA SER A 248 18.55 -6.83 -8.18
C SER A 248 19.46 -7.45 -7.12
N PRO A 249 20.34 -6.71 -6.39
CA PRO A 249 21.21 -7.30 -5.38
C PRO A 249 20.44 -7.84 -4.16
N TRP A 250 19.23 -7.34 -3.92
CA TRP A 250 18.44 -7.60 -2.73
C TRP A 250 17.36 -8.67 -2.95
N VAL A 251 17.01 -8.96 -4.22
CA VAL A 251 15.96 -9.92 -4.58
C VAL A 251 16.15 -11.29 -3.91
N PRO A 252 17.34 -11.91 -3.90
CA PRO A 252 17.52 -13.19 -3.23
C PRO A 252 17.21 -13.12 -1.72
N GLY A 253 17.67 -12.07 -1.04
CA GLY A 253 17.46 -11.89 0.40
C GLY A 253 15.99 -11.65 0.76
N VAL A 254 15.30 -10.77 0.05
CA VAL A 254 13.88 -10.51 0.31
C VAL A 254 12.98 -11.69 -0.08
N THR A 255 13.41 -12.50 -1.06
CA THR A 255 12.74 -13.77 -1.42
C THR A 255 12.86 -14.79 -0.29
N GLU A 256 14.06 -14.95 0.28
CA GLU A 256 14.26 -15.85 1.43
C GLU A 256 13.41 -15.42 2.64
N VAL A 257 13.40 -14.12 2.95
CA VAL A 257 12.56 -13.56 4.00
C VAL A 257 11.09 -13.90 3.76
N ALA A 258 10.60 -13.68 2.53
CA ALA A 258 9.20 -13.93 2.20
C ALA A 258 8.80 -15.40 2.38
N LEU A 259 9.67 -16.35 2.04
CA LEU A 259 9.42 -17.77 2.23
C LEU A 259 9.37 -18.15 3.72
N LYS A 260 10.32 -17.66 4.53
CA LYS A 260 10.33 -17.89 6.00
C LYS A 260 9.10 -17.28 6.68
N VAL A 261 8.72 -16.07 6.31
CA VAL A 261 7.52 -15.42 6.85
C VAL A 261 6.25 -16.15 6.39
N ALA A 262 6.20 -16.65 5.15
CA ALA A 262 5.07 -17.42 4.67
C ALA A 262 4.86 -18.72 5.46
N GLU A 263 5.93 -19.45 5.76
CA GLU A 263 5.90 -20.64 6.60
C GLU A 263 5.32 -20.31 7.99
N ARG A 264 5.84 -19.26 8.64
CA ARG A 264 5.33 -18.83 9.95
C ARG A 264 3.86 -18.40 9.90
N LEU A 265 3.44 -17.66 8.87
CA LEU A 265 2.03 -17.30 8.70
C LEU A 265 1.13 -18.53 8.49
N ALA A 266 1.58 -19.53 7.74
CA ALA A 266 0.84 -20.77 7.53
C ALA A 266 0.69 -21.57 8.84
N GLU A 267 1.70 -21.61 9.69
CA GLU A 267 1.64 -22.20 11.04
C GLU A 267 0.64 -21.48 11.95
N GLU A 268 0.45 -20.17 11.76
CA GLU A 268 -0.63 -19.40 12.40
C GLU A 268 -2.01 -19.64 11.76
N ALA A 269 -2.12 -20.56 10.80
CA ALA A 269 -3.32 -20.82 9.99
C ALA A 269 -3.79 -19.62 9.14
N TYR A 270 -2.90 -18.66 8.85
CA TYR A 270 -3.18 -17.60 7.89
C TYR A 270 -3.01 -18.11 6.46
N PHE A 271 -3.95 -17.72 5.59
CA PHE A 271 -3.87 -17.92 4.14
C PHE A 271 -4.49 -16.71 3.43
N GLY A 272 -4.02 -16.40 2.22
CA GLY A 272 -4.42 -15.22 1.47
C GLY A 272 -3.24 -14.33 1.08
N PRO A 273 -3.51 -13.09 0.64
CA PRO A 273 -2.46 -12.17 0.18
C PRO A 273 -1.59 -11.68 1.34
N VAL A 274 -0.31 -11.46 1.05
CA VAL A 274 0.69 -10.91 1.96
C VAL A 274 1.57 -9.92 1.21
N CYS A 275 1.91 -8.81 1.87
CA CYS A 275 2.92 -7.84 1.45
C CYS A 275 3.88 -7.58 2.61
N LEU A 276 5.18 -7.77 2.36
CA LEU A 276 6.26 -7.47 3.29
C LEU A 276 6.97 -6.21 2.83
N ASP A 277 7.23 -5.32 3.78
CA ASP A 277 7.99 -4.10 3.51
C ASP A 277 9.43 -4.29 4.02
N HIS A 278 10.38 -4.03 3.14
CA HIS A 278 11.81 -4.06 3.40
C HIS A 278 12.39 -2.70 3.03
N PHE A 279 13.58 -2.37 3.55
CA PHE A 279 14.33 -1.25 3.02
C PHE A 279 15.83 -1.49 3.11
N VAL A 280 16.55 -0.85 2.19
CA VAL A 280 18.00 -0.77 2.20
C VAL A 280 18.38 0.57 2.80
N TRP A 281 19.36 0.58 3.70
CA TRP A 281 19.92 1.80 4.27
C TRP A 281 21.44 1.74 4.25
N SER A 282 22.10 2.87 4.45
CA SER A 282 23.57 2.95 4.48
C SER A 282 24.11 3.32 5.85
N GLU A 283 25.16 2.61 6.25
CA GLU A 283 26.06 2.99 7.33
C GLU A 283 27.45 3.26 6.73
N GLY A 284 27.76 4.53 6.47
CA GLY A 284 28.96 4.89 5.72
C GLY A 284 28.90 4.41 4.27
N LYS A 285 29.81 3.50 3.88
CA LYS A 285 29.86 2.93 2.52
C LYS A 285 29.08 1.62 2.40
N ASP A 286 28.75 0.99 3.52
CA ASP A 286 28.10 -0.31 3.53
C ASP A 286 26.59 -0.13 3.43
N ARG A 287 25.96 -0.99 2.63
CA ARG A 287 24.51 -1.05 2.47
C ARG A 287 23.99 -2.25 3.22
N GLN A 288 22.94 -2.04 4.00
CA GLN A 288 22.31 -3.08 4.81
C GLN A 288 20.85 -3.20 4.43
N LEU A 289 20.36 -4.43 4.36
CA LEU A 289 18.94 -4.74 4.19
C LEU A 289 18.31 -4.87 5.59
N ARG A 290 17.25 -4.11 5.85
CA ARG A 290 16.32 -4.46 6.92
C ARG A 290 15.34 -5.50 6.38
N SER A 291 15.43 -6.72 6.92
CA SER A 291 14.68 -7.88 6.46
C SER A 291 13.18 -7.73 6.62
N LEU A 292 12.66 -7.12 7.68
CA LEU A 292 11.21 -6.98 7.87
C LEU A 292 10.88 -5.68 8.60
N SER A 293 10.42 -4.66 7.86
CA SER A 293 10.00 -3.38 8.46
C SER A 293 8.50 -3.31 8.74
N ASP A 294 7.68 -4.00 7.95
CA ASP A 294 6.23 -4.12 8.14
C ASP A 294 5.69 -5.39 7.45
N LEU A 295 4.56 -5.91 7.96
CA LEU A 295 3.86 -7.07 7.41
C LEU A 295 2.38 -6.72 7.24
N ASN A 296 1.88 -6.82 6.02
CA ASN A 296 0.49 -6.57 5.68
C ASN A 296 -0.14 -7.86 5.13
N ALA A 297 -0.95 -8.54 5.93
CA ALA A 297 -1.67 -9.75 5.55
C ALA A 297 -3.03 -9.37 4.93
N ARG A 298 -2.95 -8.75 3.74
CA ARG A 298 -4.05 -8.23 2.94
C ARG A 298 -3.58 -7.89 1.52
N LEU A 299 -4.50 -7.49 0.64
CA LEU A 299 -4.14 -6.90 -0.65
C LEU A 299 -3.35 -5.59 -0.43
N GLN A 300 -2.46 -5.32 -1.37
CA GLN A 300 -1.70 -4.10 -1.46
C GLN A 300 -2.33 -3.11 -2.44
N VAL A 301 -2.04 -1.83 -2.26
CA VAL A 301 -2.62 -0.75 -3.07
C VAL A 301 -2.20 -0.85 -4.53
N SER A 302 -0.97 -1.29 -4.80
CA SER A 302 -0.43 -1.39 -6.16
C SER A 302 -0.86 -2.65 -6.93
N ALA A 303 -1.63 -3.55 -6.30
CA ALA A 303 -2.00 -4.84 -6.87
C ALA A 303 -2.76 -4.78 -8.22
N PRO A 304 -3.68 -3.84 -8.47
CA PRO A 304 -4.32 -3.72 -9.78
C PRO A 304 -3.32 -3.37 -10.88
N ILE A 305 -2.35 -2.51 -10.58
CA ILE A 305 -1.34 -2.09 -11.56
C ILE A 305 -0.30 -3.20 -11.79
N LEU A 306 0.07 -3.93 -10.74
CA LEU A 306 0.89 -5.14 -10.87
C LEU A 306 0.19 -6.19 -11.76
N ARG A 307 -1.13 -6.38 -11.59
CA ARG A 307 -1.94 -7.26 -12.47
C ARG A 307 -1.94 -6.76 -13.91
N LEU A 308 -2.09 -5.46 -14.13
CA LEU A 308 -2.06 -4.84 -15.45
C LEU A 308 -0.70 -5.06 -16.14
N TRP A 309 0.40 -4.78 -15.43
CA TRP A 309 1.77 -4.99 -15.92
C TRP A 309 2.02 -6.44 -16.36
N ARG A 310 1.62 -7.40 -15.50
CA ARG A 310 1.69 -8.84 -15.82
C ARG A 310 0.83 -9.20 -17.04
N SER A 311 -0.36 -8.62 -17.16
CA SER A 311 -1.23 -8.86 -18.32
C SER A 311 -0.66 -8.32 -19.64
N TRP A 312 0.27 -7.38 -19.57
CA TRP A 312 1.00 -6.86 -20.72
C TRP A 312 2.33 -7.56 -20.96
N GLY A 313 2.58 -8.68 -20.29
CA GLY A 313 3.76 -9.53 -20.49
C GLY A 313 5.00 -9.09 -19.70
N SER A 314 4.89 -8.08 -18.84
CA SER A 314 5.97 -7.62 -17.95
C SER A 314 7.28 -7.19 -18.63
N ALA A 315 7.28 -6.94 -19.95
CA ALA A 315 8.51 -6.66 -20.70
C ALA A 315 9.03 -5.22 -20.53
N GLY A 316 8.14 -4.27 -20.20
CA GLY A 316 8.50 -2.87 -19.96
C GLY A 316 8.53 -2.49 -18.48
N VAL A 317 8.82 -1.22 -18.21
CA VAL A 317 8.80 -0.64 -16.88
C VAL A 317 7.50 0.12 -16.66
N PHE A 318 6.85 -0.15 -15.52
CA PHE A 318 5.73 0.66 -15.04
C PHE A 318 6.15 1.44 -13.81
N TYR A 319 6.03 2.76 -13.86
CA TYR A 319 6.06 3.60 -12.68
C TYR A 319 4.64 4.08 -12.39
N TRP A 320 4.06 3.61 -11.30
CA TRP A 320 2.76 4.07 -10.83
C TRP A 320 2.91 5.05 -9.68
N ARG A 321 2.26 6.20 -9.75
CA ARG A 321 2.42 7.28 -8.79
C ARG A 321 1.09 7.93 -8.42
N LEU A 322 0.93 8.23 -7.14
CA LEU A 322 -0.16 9.02 -6.58
C LEU A 322 0.26 10.48 -6.45
N PHE A 323 -0.48 11.36 -7.10
CA PHE A 323 -0.29 12.81 -7.01
C PHE A 323 -1.34 13.44 -6.12
N ALA A 324 -0.95 14.41 -5.30
CA ALA A 324 -1.92 15.23 -4.57
C ALA A 324 -2.53 16.26 -5.52
N SER A 325 -3.84 16.20 -5.75
CA SER A 325 -4.55 17.06 -6.70
C SER A 325 -4.32 18.55 -6.42
N ARG A 326 -4.20 18.94 -5.15
CA ARG A 326 -3.92 20.34 -4.76
C ARG A 326 -2.60 20.89 -5.30
N LYS A 327 -1.61 20.03 -5.56
CA LYS A 327 -0.28 20.41 -6.06
C LYS A 327 -0.25 20.56 -7.58
N LEU A 328 -1.29 20.16 -8.29
CA LEU A 328 -1.30 20.15 -9.74
C LEU A 328 -2.36 21.11 -10.31
N ARG A 329 -2.06 21.67 -11.48
CA ARG A 329 -2.97 22.43 -12.36
C ARG A 329 -3.50 21.46 -13.41
N LEU A 330 -4.37 20.55 -12.97
CA LEU A 330 -4.95 19.58 -13.86
C LEU A 330 -5.94 20.25 -14.82
N PRO A 331 -6.02 19.78 -16.07
CA PRO A 331 -7.05 20.22 -17.01
C PRO A 331 -8.46 19.90 -16.51
N THR A 332 -9.45 20.50 -17.16
CA THR A 332 -10.85 20.36 -16.76
C THR A 332 -11.43 19.02 -17.18
N ASP A 333 -10.94 18.46 -18.29
CA ASP A 333 -11.34 17.17 -18.81
C ASP A 333 -10.15 16.32 -19.32
N TYR A 334 -10.45 15.10 -19.76
CA TYR A 334 -9.46 14.13 -20.23
C TYR A 334 -8.95 14.42 -21.65
N TYR A 335 -9.70 15.12 -22.50
CA TYR A 335 -9.22 15.50 -23.83
C TYR A 335 -8.17 16.60 -23.74
N GLU A 336 -8.39 17.60 -22.87
CA GLU A 336 -7.39 18.63 -22.57
C GLU A 336 -6.15 18.00 -21.95
N LEU A 337 -6.30 16.98 -21.09
CA LEU A 337 -5.18 16.20 -20.56
C LEU A 337 -4.39 15.51 -21.68
N GLU A 338 -5.05 14.75 -22.55
CA GLU A 338 -4.41 14.06 -23.67
C GLU A 338 -3.70 15.06 -24.60
N SER A 339 -4.35 16.18 -24.93
CA SER A 339 -3.76 17.24 -25.75
C SER A 339 -2.57 17.91 -25.08
N ALA A 340 -2.63 18.15 -23.77
CA ALA A 340 -1.53 18.74 -23.01
C ALA A 340 -0.36 17.76 -22.89
N LEU A 341 -0.64 16.46 -22.75
CA LEU A 341 0.38 15.41 -22.72
C LEU A 341 1.09 15.25 -24.08
N GLY A 342 0.38 15.46 -25.18
CA GLY A 342 0.94 15.36 -26.53
C GLY A 342 1.50 13.97 -26.79
N GLY A 343 2.76 13.89 -27.23
CA GLY A 343 3.44 12.62 -27.47
C GLY A 343 3.68 11.76 -26.22
N ASP A 344 3.50 12.32 -25.01
CA ASP A 344 3.57 11.56 -23.76
C ASP A 344 2.22 10.91 -23.39
N ALA A 345 1.12 11.20 -24.10
CA ALA A 345 -0.17 10.56 -23.84
C ALA A 345 -0.07 9.05 -24.07
N PHE A 346 -0.82 8.26 -23.30
CA PHE A 346 -0.79 6.81 -23.42
C PHE A 346 -1.26 6.32 -24.79
N ASP A 347 -0.44 5.51 -25.46
CA ASP A 347 -0.74 4.89 -26.74
C ASP A 347 -1.10 3.42 -26.56
N ALA A 348 -2.32 3.05 -26.94
CA ALA A 348 -2.86 1.70 -26.76
C ALA A 348 -2.10 0.63 -27.56
N MET A 349 -1.55 1.00 -28.72
CA MET A 349 -0.90 0.07 -29.64
C MET A 349 0.47 -0.36 -29.12
N SER A 350 1.28 0.59 -28.68
CA SER A 350 2.59 0.36 -28.07
C SER A 350 2.52 0.05 -26.58
N ARG A 351 1.39 0.38 -25.91
CA ARG A 351 1.17 0.29 -24.46
C ARG A 351 2.17 1.12 -23.65
N ARG A 352 2.50 2.30 -24.17
CA ARG A 352 3.49 3.23 -23.59
C ARG A 352 2.89 4.62 -23.39
N GLY A 353 3.53 5.42 -22.56
CA GLY A 353 3.12 6.79 -22.25
C GLY A 353 2.47 6.92 -20.87
N ILE A 354 1.77 8.04 -20.68
CA ILE A 354 1.20 8.49 -19.42
C ILE A 354 -0.31 8.25 -19.41
N LEU A 355 -0.76 7.43 -18.47
CA LEU A 355 -2.15 7.04 -18.27
C LEU A 355 -2.64 7.48 -16.88
N VAL A 356 -3.76 8.20 -16.81
CA VAL A 356 -4.46 8.43 -15.54
C VAL A 356 -5.24 7.17 -15.15
N THR A 357 -5.06 6.71 -13.92
CA THR A 357 -5.58 5.42 -13.43
C THR A 357 -6.72 5.54 -12.42
N SER A 358 -7.12 6.75 -12.08
CA SER A 358 -8.29 7.04 -11.26
C SER A 358 -8.99 8.31 -11.75
N PRO A 359 -10.31 8.44 -11.56
CA PRO A 359 -11.03 9.64 -11.96
C PRO A 359 -10.50 10.89 -11.26
N PHE A 360 -10.72 12.04 -11.87
CA PHE A 360 -10.41 13.34 -11.27
C PHE A 360 -11.43 13.69 -10.18
N ASP A 361 -12.68 13.36 -10.45
CA ASP A 361 -13.84 13.69 -9.64
C ASP A 361 -14.66 12.42 -9.41
N ALA A 362 -15.17 12.23 -8.19
CA ALA A 362 -16.07 11.13 -7.86
C ALA A 362 -17.24 11.66 -7.03
N ALA A 363 -18.46 11.27 -7.37
CA ALA A 363 -19.68 11.77 -6.73
C ALA A 363 -19.75 13.32 -6.65
N GLY A 364 -19.29 14.01 -7.71
CA GLY A 364 -19.27 15.48 -7.77
C GLY A 364 -18.21 16.14 -6.89
N LYS A 365 -17.21 15.40 -6.39
CA LYS A 365 -16.11 15.94 -5.59
C LYS A 365 -14.76 15.56 -6.19
N ARG A 366 -13.85 16.52 -6.25
CA ARG A 366 -12.46 16.30 -6.65
C ARG A 366 -11.78 15.34 -5.67
N LEU A 367 -11.16 14.29 -6.19
CA LEU A 367 -10.32 13.41 -5.36
C LEU A 367 -9.12 14.18 -4.81
N ARG A 368 -8.71 13.88 -3.58
CA ARG A 368 -7.50 14.50 -2.98
C ARG A 368 -6.23 14.00 -3.64
N ARG A 369 -6.25 12.76 -4.11
CA ARG A 369 -5.17 12.14 -4.88
C ARG A 369 -5.72 11.52 -6.15
N PHE A 370 -4.90 11.42 -7.17
CA PHE A 370 -5.20 10.59 -8.34
C PHE A 370 -3.94 9.80 -8.74
N GLY A 371 -4.17 8.63 -9.31
CA GLY A 371 -3.12 7.73 -9.77
C GLY A 371 -2.73 8.02 -11.21
N VAL A 372 -1.45 7.94 -11.50
CA VAL A 372 -0.87 8.03 -12.84
C VAL A 372 0.04 6.83 -13.04
N LEU A 373 -0.13 6.13 -14.15
CA LEU A 373 0.79 5.11 -14.63
C LEU A 373 1.64 5.71 -15.75
N LEU A 374 2.95 5.59 -15.62
CA LEU A 374 3.93 5.86 -16.66
C LEU A 374 4.49 4.52 -17.14
N ALA A 375 4.27 4.19 -18.42
CA ALA A 375 4.70 2.94 -19.02
C ALA A 375 5.72 3.21 -20.13
N GLY A 376 6.88 2.54 -20.07
CA GLY A 376 7.98 2.71 -21.02
C GLY A 376 8.84 1.45 -21.13
N ASP A 377 9.86 1.49 -21.98
CA ASP A 377 10.80 0.38 -22.17
C ASP A 377 11.89 0.35 -21.10
N SER A 378 12.12 1.46 -20.41
CA SER A 378 13.20 1.59 -19.45
C SER A 378 12.84 2.49 -18.27
N ARG A 379 13.59 2.33 -17.17
CA ARG A 379 13.48 3.19 -15.99
C ARG A 379 13.71 4.67 -16.33
N THR A 380 14.78 4.96 -17.08
CA THR A 380 15.11 6.32 -17.51
C THR A 380 13.96 6.97 -18.26
N GLU A 381 13.29 6.23 -19.14
CA GLU A 381 12.15 6.74 -19.90
C GLU A 381 10.96 7.12 -18.99
N VAL A 382 10.56 6.25 -18.06
CA VAL A 382 9.41 6.55 -17.17
C VAL A 382 9.74 7.65 -16.15
N GLU A 383 10.99 7.77 -15.70
CA GLU A 383 11.44 8.87 -14.85
C GLU A 383 11.42 10.21 -15.60
N GLU A 384 11.80 10.20 -16.88
CA GLU A 384 11.79 11.36 -17.77
C GLU A 384 10.35 11.79 -18.10
N MET A 385 9.43 10.83 -18.31
CA MET A 385 7.99 11.11 -18.40
C MET A 385 7.43 11.73 -17.10
N ASP A 386 7.84 11.23 -15.92
CA ASP A 386 7.41 11.76 -14.62
C ASP A 386 7.94 13.19 -14.38
N ARG A 387 9.16 13.49 -14.83
CA ARG A 387 9.72 14.85 -14.83
C ARG A 387 8.87 15.78 -15.71
N ARG A 388 8.62 15.41 -16.98
CA ARG A 388 7.83 16.23 -17.91
C ARG A 388 6.39 16.45 -17.43
N LEU A 389 5.76 15.42 -16.86
CA LEU A 389 4.43 15.54 -16.25
C LEU A 389 4.42 16.59 -15.13
N ARG A 390 5.41 16.56 -14.22
CA ARG A 390 5.53 17.53 -13.14
C ARG A 390 5.81 18.94 -13.66
N GLU A 391 6.71 19.10 -14.62
CA GLU A 391 7.00 20.41 -15.23
C GLU A 391 5.76 21.04 -15.88
N ARG A 392 4.90 20.21 -16.45
CA ARG A 392 3.68 20.67 -17.13
C ARG A 392 2.56 21.03 -16.16
N PHE A 393 2.39 20.26 -15.09
CA PHE A 393 1.20 20.37 -14.25
C PHE A 393 1.46 20.77 -12.79
N GLU A 394 2.67 20.65 -12.25
CA GLU A 394 2.94 21.03 -10.84
C GLU A 394 2.93 22.55 -10.65
N LYS A 395 2.36 23.00 -9.52
CA LYS A 395 1.97 24.40 -9.27
C LYS A 395 3.10 25.36 -8.95
#